data_AF-A0A2X1AFP5-F1
#
_entry.id   AF-A0A2X1AFP5-F1
#
_cell.length_a   1.000
_cell.length_b   1.000
_cell.length_c   1.000
_cell.angle_alpha   90.00
_cell.angle_beta   90.00
_cell.angle_gamma   90.00
#
_symmetry.space_group_name_H-M   'P 1'
#
loop_
_entity.id
_entity.type
_entity.pdbx_description
1 polymer ?
#
loop_
_entity_poly.entity_id
_entity_poly.type
_entity_poly.pdbx_seq_one_letter_code
_entity_poly.pdbx_strand_id
1 'polypeptide(L)'
;MKRVAIYARVSTADKNQTVENQLRDLLAVAQRQGWEVVATFTDEGISGVKGRDRRPGYDALLKGVARKDFEQIATWSVDRLGRSLPDLVALT
;
A
#
# COMPACT_ATOMS: atom_id res chain seq x y z
N MET A 1 -13.92 -12.13 -9.33
CA MET A 1 -13.08 -12.00 -8.12
C MET A 1 -12.40 -10.64 -8.21
N LYS A 2 -12.37 -9.85 -7.13
CA LYS A 2 -11.79 -8.50 -7.17
C LYS A 2 -10.25 -8.60 -7.15
N ARG A 3 -9.57 -8.00 -8.13
CA ARG A 3 -8.09 -7.98 -8.22
C ARG A 3 -7.55 -6.83 -7.38
N VAL A 4 -6.81 -7.17 -6.33
CA VAL A 4 -6.34 -6.23 -5.30
C VAL A 4 -4.82 -6.23 -5.25
N ALA A 5 -4.23 -5.05 -5.19
CA ALA A 5 -2.84 -4.89 -4.77
C ALA A 5 -2.78 -4.56 -3.29
N ILE A 6 -1.81 -5.14 -2.57
CA ILE A 6 -1.50 -4.76 -1.20
C ILE A 6 -0.37 -3.73 -1.21
N TYR A 7 -0.50 -2.69 -0.40
CA TYR A 7 0.60 -1.77 -0.09
C TYR A 7 0.78 -1.64 1.42
N ALA A 8 2.00 -1.91 1.89
CA ALA A 8 2.38 -1.80 3.30
C ALA A 8 3.59 -0.88 3.47
N ARG A 9 3.54 0.01 4.46
CA ARG A 9 4.64 0.93 4.76
C ARG A 9 4.85 1.00 6.26
N VAL A 10 6.11 0.95 6.67
CA VAL A 10 6.51 1.23 8.06
C VAL A 10 7.65 2.21 8.07
N SER A 11 7.59 3.17 8.99
CA SER A 11 8.73 4.06 9.27
C SER A 11 9.56 3.51 10.41
N THR A 12 10.85 3.83 10.44
CA THR A 12 11.77 3.47 11.54
C THR A 12 11.32 3.95 12.93
N ALA A 13 10.43 4.94 13.01
CA ALA A 13 9.87 5.45 14.27
C ALA A 13 8.83 4.52 14.91
N ASP A 14 8.19 3.63 14.14
CA ASP A 14 7.03 2.86 14.57
C ASP A 14 7.47 1.43 14.93
N LYS A 15 8.05 1.25 16.13
CA LYS A 15 8.69 -0.02 16.56
C LYS A 15 7.71 -1.20 16.74
N ASN A 16 6.41 -0.91 16.84
CA ASN A 16 5.37 -1.93 17.04
C ASN A 16 4.69 -2.36 15.73
N GLN A 17 5.12 -1.82 14.60
CA GLN A 17 4.57 -2.11 13.27
C GLN A 17 5.69 -2.59 12.36
N THR A 18 5.48 -3.76 11.74
CA THR A 18 6.40 -4.29 10.73
C THR A 18 5.67 -4.42 9.41
N VAL A 19 6.39 -4.67 8.32
CA VAL A 19 5.73 -4.94 7.04
C VAL A 19 4.95 -6.25 7.16
N GLU A 20 5.52 -7.26 7.80
CA GLU A 20 4.97 -8.60 7.94
C GLU A 20 3.65 -8.61 8.70
N ASN A 21 3.53 -7.85 9.80
CA ASN A 21 2.29 -7.82 10.57
C ASN A 21 1.14 -7.16 9.79
N GLN A 22 1.41 -6.05 9.08
CA GLN A 22 0.44 -5.42 8.19
C GLN A 22 0.04 -6.36 7.04
N LEU A 23 1.01 -7.03 6.41
CA LEU A 23 0.73 -7.97 5.33
C LEU A 23 -0.12 -9.14 5.81
N ARG A 24 0.19 -9.74 6.97
CA ARG A 24 -0.58 -10.83 7.55
C ARG A 24 -2.05 -10.44 7.73
N ASP A 25 -2.31 -9.27 8.28
CA ASP A 25 -3.69 -8.82 8.54
C ASP A 25 -4.42 -8.48 7.24
N LEU A 26 -3.75 -7.83 6.27
CA LEU A 26 -4.33 -7.52 4.97
C LEU A 26 -4.63 -8.79 4.15
N LEU A 27 -3.77 -9.80 4.22
CA LEU A 27 -4.01 -11.10 3.58
C LEU A 27 -5.19 -11.83 4.23
N ALA A 28 -5.33 -11.77 5.57
CA ALA A 28 -6.48 -12.35 6.26
C ALA A 28 -7.80 -11.65 5.85
N VAL A 29 -7.78 -10.33 5.69
CA VAL A 29 -8.93 -9.57 5.16
C VAL A 29 -9.22 -9.97 3.71
N ALA A 30 -8.20 -10.04 2.85
CA ALA A 30 -8.35 -10.43 1.46
C ALA A 30 -8.99 -11.83 1.33
N GLN A 31 -8.54 -12.79 2.14
CA GLN A 31 -9.12 -14.13 2.19
C GLN A 31 -10.60 -14.10 2.62
N ARG A 32 -10.92 -13.38 3.70
CA ARG A 32 -12.31 -13.25 4.21
C ARG A 32 -13.24 -12.58 3.21
N GLN A 33 -12.72 -11.65 2.42
CA GLN A 33 -13.49 -10.88 1.43
C GLN A 33 -13.49 -11.53 0.03
N GLY A 34 -12.83 -12.68 -0.15
CA GLY A 34 -12.72 -13.35 -1.45
C GLY A 34 -11.99 -12.51 -2.50
N TRP A 35 -10.99 -11.72 -2.09
CA TRP A 35 -10.16 -10.93 -2.98
C TRP A 35 -9.02 -11.77 -3.57
N GLU A 36 -8.65 -11.45 -4.80
CA GLU A 36 -7.47 -11.99 -5.45
C GLU A 36 -6.33 -10.99 -5.27
N VAL A 37 -5.35 -11.34 -4.43
CA VAL A 37 -4.16 -10.50 -4.24
C VAL A 37 -3.20 -10.77 -5.40
N VAL A 38 -3.08 -9.81 -6.32
CA VAL A 38 -2.28 -9.96 -7.55
C VAL A 38 -0.91 -9.33 -7.48
N ALA A 39 -0.69 -8.43 -6.50
CA ALA A 39 0.59 -7.78 -6.27
C ALA A 39 0.71 -7.31 -4.82
N THR A 40 1.95 -7.25 -4.32
CA THR A 40 2.28 -6.72 -2.99
C THR A 40 3.45 -5.75 -3.14
N PHE A 41 3.28 -4.54 -2.62
CA PHE A 41 4.27 -3.47 -2.65
C PHE A 41 4.59 -3.03 -1.23
N THR A 42 5.86 -2.82 -0.92
CA THR A 42 6.29 -2.51 0.45
C THR A 42 7.32 -1.39 0.49
N ASP A 43 7.26 -0.57 1.54
CA ASP A 43 8.24 0.47 1.83
C ASP A 43 8.62 0.41 3.32
N GLU A 44 9.74 -0.25 3.61
CA GLU A 44 10.25 -0.45 4.97
C GLU A 44 11.27 0.62 5.37
N GLY A 45 11.16 1.13 6.60
CA GLY A 45 12.03 2.17 7.12
C GLY A 45 11.81 3.55 6.48
N ILE A 46 10.78 3.70 5.64
CA ILE A 46 10.53 4.93 4.88
C ILE A 46 9.38 5.72 5.51
N SER A 47 9.64 7.00 5.79
CA SER A 47 8.63 7.91 6.32
C SER A 47 7.63 8.32 5.24
N GLY A 48 6.34 8.35 5.60
CA GLY A 48 5.28 8.83 4.73
C GLY A 48 5.32 10.32 4.39
N VAL A 49 6.24 11.13 4.96
CA VAL A 49 6.49 12.50 4.45
C VAL A 49 7.22 12.50 3.12
N LYS A 50 7.89 11.39 2.79
CA LYS A 50 8.76 11.34 1.62
C LYS A 50 7.92 11.31 0.34
N GLY A 51 8.39 11.99 -0.69
CA GLY A 51 7.76 11.98 -2.00
C GLY A 51 7.76 10.60 -2.64
N ARG A 52 7.08 10.48 -3.78
CA ARG A 52 7.03 9.27 -4.61
C ARG A 52 8.44 8.78 -5.00
N ASP A 53 9.34 9.70 -5.28
CA ASP A 53 10.75 9.48 -5.64
C ASP A 53 11.57 8.74 -4.58
N ARG A 54 11.11 8.76 -3.32
CA ARG A 54 11.77 8.12 -2.17
C ARG A 54 10.98 6.96 -1.59
N ARG A 55 9.90 6.55 -2.26
CA ARG A 55 8.99 5.45 -1.89
C ARG A 55 8.87 4.49 -3.08
N PRO A 56 9.86 3.61 -3.31
CA PRO A 56 9.88 2.73 -4.48
C PRO A 56 8.70 1.76 -4.54
N GLY A 57 8.22 1.25 -3.39
CA GLY A 57 7.03 0.41 -3.33
C GLY A 57 5.78 1.19 -3.76
N TYR A 58 5.64 2.42 -3.27
CA TYR A 58 4.57 3.32 -3.68
C TYR A 58 4.65 3.69 -5.17
N ASP A 59 5.83 4.01 -5.71
CA ASP A 59 5.98 4.30 -7.13
C ASP A 59 5.58 3.09 -8.01
N ALA A 60 5.99 1.88 -7.62
CA ALA A 60 5.63 0.65 -8.31
C ALA A 60 4.12 0.37 -8.27
N LEU A 61 3.48 0.64 -7.12
CA LEU A 61 2.03 0.58 -6.97
C LEU A 61 1.34 1.53 -7.98
N LEU A 62 1.75 2.80 -8.04
CA LEU A 62 1.15 3.77 -8.97
C LEU A 62 1.37 3.40 -10.44
N LYS A 63 2.53 2.84 -10.78
CA LYS A 63 2.78 2.29 -12.12
C LYS A 63 1.83 1.13 -12.44
N GLY A 64 1.53 0.27 -11.48
CA GLY A 64 0.53 -0.80 -11.62
C GLY A 64 -0.89 -0.27 -11.80
N VAL A 65 -1.26 0.77 -11.06
CA VAL A 65 -2.55 1.48 -11.23
C VAL A 65 -2.66 2.05 -12.65
N ALA A 66 -1.62 2.75 -13.12
CA ALA A 66 -1.60 3.35 -14.46
C ALA A 66 -1.74 2.30 -15.58
N ARG A 67 -1.19 1.10 -15.39
CA ARG A 67 -1.35 -0.04 -16.30
C ARG A 67 -2.67 -0.79 -16.16
N LYS A 68 -3.49 -0.45 -15.15
CA LYS A 68 -4.73 -1.15 -14.79
C LYS A 68 -4.48 -2.62 -14.41
N ASP A 69 -3.36 -2.89 -13.76
CA ASP A 69 -2.98 -4.24 -13.31
C ASP A 69 -3.88 -4.74 -12.17
N PHE A 70 -4.64 -3.88 -11.50
CA PHE A 70 -5.57 -4.22 -10.42
C PHE A 70 -6.60 -3.09 -10.26
N GLU A 71 -7.70 -3.38 -9.59
CA GLU A 71 -8.85 -2.47 -9.48
C GLU A 71 -8.94 -1.82 -8.10
N GLN A 72 -8.27 -2.40 -7.10
CA GLN A 72 -8.35 -1.99 -5.70
C GLN A 72 -6.98 -2.06 -5.04
N ILE A 73 -6.80 -1.19 -4.04
CA ILE A 73 -5.61 -1.15 -3.20
C ILE A 73 -6.04 -1.42 -1.77
N ALA A 74 -5.43 -2.43 -1.15
CA ALA A 74 -5.54 -2.70 0.27
C ALA A 74 -4.31 -2.16 0.99
N THR A 75 -4.53 -1.31 1.99
CA THR A 75 -3.49 -0.73 2.84
C THR A 75 -3.91 -0.82 4.29
N TRP A 76 -2.95 -0.92 5.20
CA TRP A 76 -3.22 -0.95 6.65
C TRP A 76 -3.96 0.31 7.12
N SER A 77 -3.60 1.45 6.57
CA SER A 77 -4.24 2.74 6.83
C SER A 77 -3.97 3.70 5.68
N VAL A 78 -4.84 4.70 5.54
CA VAL A 78 -4.75 5.72 4.49
C VAL A 78 -3.45 6.53 4.61
N ASP A 79 -2.95 6.76 5.82
CA ASP A 79 -1.68 7.48 6.08
C ASP A 79 -0.45 6.77 5.49
N ARG A 80 -0.58 5.49 5.13
CA ARG A 80 0.48 4.76 4.44
C ARG A 80 0.62 5.25 2.99
N LEU A 81 -0.50 5.56 2.32
CA LEU A 81 -0.56 6.04 0.94
C LEU A 81 -0.16 7.52 0.83
N GLY A 82 -0.73 8.37 1.68
CA GLY A 82 -0.49 9.81 1.70
C GLY A 82 -1.06 10.42 2.97
N ARG A 83 -0.58 11.61 3.37
CA ARG A 83 -1.00 12.24 4.63
C ARG A 83 -2.14 13.24 4.46
N SER A 84 -2.52 13.56 3.22
CA SER A 84 -3.55 14.54 2.94
C SER A 84 -4.51 14.05 1.84
N LEU A 85 -5.76 14.50 1.90
CA LEU A 85 -6.72 14.27 0.82
C LEU A 85 -6.20 14.77 -0.54
N PRO A 86 -5.51 15.93 -0.64
CA PRO A 86 -4.82 16.33 -1.87
C PRO A 86 -3.84 15.27 -2.40
N ASP A 87 -3.04 14.65 -1.52
CA ASP A 87 -2.12 13.56 -1.92
C ASP A 87 -2.90 12.35 -2.48
N LEU A 88 -4.12 12.11 -1.97
CA LEU A 88 -4.99 11.03 -2.42
C LEU A 88 -5.74 11.36 -3.71
N VAL A 89 -6.16 12.61 -3.90
CA VAL A 89 -6.88 13.05 -5.10
C VAL A 89 -5.93 13.20 -6.29
N ALA A 90 -4.64 13.51 -6.04
CA ALA A 90 -3.61 13.50 -7.08
C ALA A 90 -3.23 12.09 -7.59
N LEU A 91 -3.86 11.03 -7.09
CA LEU A 91 -3.65 9.64 -7.54
C LEU A 91 -4.39 9.28 -8.84
N THR A 92 -5.29 10.14 -9.31
CA THR A 92 -6.08 9.99 -10.55
C THR A 92 -5.39 10.62 -11.73
#